data_AF-A0A3D5NVY9-F1
#
_entry.id   AF-A0A3D5NVY9-F1
#
_cell.length_a   1.000
_cell.length_b   1.000
_cell.length_c   1.000
_cell.angle_alpha   90.00
_cell.angle_beta   90.00
_cell.angle_gamma   90.00
#
_symmetry.space_group_name_H-M   'P 1'
#
loop_
_entity.id
_entity.type
_entity.pdbx_description
1 polymer ?
#
loop_
_entity_poly.entity_id
_entity_poly.type
_entity_poly.pdbx_seq_one_letter_code
_entity_poly.pdbx_strand_id
1 'polypeptide(L)'
;LTVFSFPTTHWRKIRTTNGLERLNREIRRRTRVATLFPNKESCLRLVTSIVEEIHEEWMAGRKYLSIPDTDENAELPIYRKEVA
;
A
#
# COMPACT_ATOMS: atom_id res chain seq x y z
N LEU A 1 -5.91 -20.01 7.70
CA LEU A 1 -5.24 -18.96 6.88
C LEU A 1 -6.19 -17.77 6.77
N THR A 2 -5.87 -16.65 7.44
CA THR A 2 -6.76 -15.47 7.58
C THR A 2 -7.00 -14.70 6.27
N VAL A 3 -6.15 -14.87 5.24
CA VAL A 3 -6.30 -14.17 3.94
C VAL A 3 -7.58 -14.56 3.19
N PHE A 4 -8.07 -15.78 3.39
CA PHE A 4 -9.28 -16.27 2.70
C PHE A 4 -10.59 -15.67 3.21
N SER A 5 -10.56 -14.90 4.31
CA SER A 5 -11.74 -14.16 4.78
C SER A 5 -12.04 -12.89 3.97
N PHE A 6 -11.13 -12.47 3.09
CA PHE A 6 -11.31 -11.31 2.22
C PHE A 6 -11.89 -11.71 0.85
N PRO A 7 -12.46 -10.78 0.07
CA PRO A 7 -12.81 -11.04 -1.33
C PRO A 7 -11.62 -11.55 -2.15
N THR A 8 -11.89 -12.47 -3.08
CA THR A 8 -10.86 -13.10 -3.94
C THR A 8 -10.04 -12.08 -4.74
N THR A 9 -10.66 -10.95 -5.09
CA THR A 9 -10.03 -9.80 -5.75
C THR A 9 -8.89 -9.19 -4.92
N HIS A 10 -8.95 -9.30 -3.59
CA HIS A 10 -7.96 -8.75 -2.67
C HIS A 10 -6.83 -9.72 -2.31
N TRP A 11 -7.02 -11.03 -2.48
CA TRP A 11 -6.05 -12.04 -2.03
C TRP A 11 -4.65 -11.82 -2.59
N ARG A 12 -4.54 -11.49 -3.88
CA ARG A 12 -3.23 -11.23 -4.51
C ARG A 12 -2.51 -10.05 -3.87
N LYS A 13 -3.24 -8.99 -3.51
CA LYS A 13 -2.66 -7.78 -2.89
C LYS A 13 -2.26 -8.06 -1.45
N ILE A 14 -3.14 -8.69 -0.67
CA ILE A 14 -2.93 -8.99 0.75
C ILE A 14 -1.82 -10.03 0.98
N ARG A 15 -1.71 -11.05 0.13
CA ARG A 15 -0.70 -12.11 0.32
C ARG A 15 0.74 -11.66 0.05
N THR A 16 0.95 -10.50 -0.57
CA THR A 16 2.27 -10.06 -1.03
C THR A 16 2.79 -8.89 -0.22
N THR A 17 4.11 -8.79 -0.08
CA THR A 17 4.82 -7.70 0.59
C THR A 17 5.24 -6.58 -0.35
N ASN A 18 4.80 -6.60 -1.61
CA ASN A 18 5.24 -5.68 -2.66
C ASN A 18 5.11 -4.20 -2.27
N GLY A 19 4.00 -3.81 -1.64
CA GLY A 19 3.78 -2.44 -1.18
C GLY A 19 4.78 -2.02 -0.09
N LEU A 20 4.98 -2.90 0.90
CA LEU A 20 5.94 -2.69 1.98
C LEU A 20 7.39 -2.62 1.47
N GLU A 21 7.76 -3.50 0.54
CA GLU A 21 9.07 -3.49 -0.10
C GLU A 21 9.32 -2.21 -0.90
N ARG A 22 8.28 -1.69 -1.58
CA ARG A 22 8.35 -0.41 -2.29
C ARG A 22 8.54 0.76 -1.33
N LEU A 23 7.79 0.81 -0.23
CA LEU A 23 7.96 1.81 0.84
C LEU A 23 9.39 1.77 1.41
N ASN A 24 9.86 0.59 1.81
CA ASN A 24 11.20 0.41 2.39
C ASN A 24 12.31 0.79 1.43
N ARG A 25 12.16 0.50 0.13
CA ARG A 25 13.10 0.92 -0.91
C ARG A 25 13.19 2.45 -0.99
N GLU A 26 12.05 3.13 -0.91
CA GLU A 26 11.99 4.59 -1.00
C GLU A 26 12.60 5.27 0.23
N ILE A 27 12.28 4.77 1.43
CA ILE A 27 12.92 5.22 2.68
C ILE A 27 14.44 5.07 2.55
N ARG A 28 14.94 3.88 2.18
CA ARG A 28 16.39 3.65 2.01
C ARG A 28 17.02 4.55 0.96
N ARG A 29 16.32 4.82 -0.15
CA ARG A 29 16.81 5.71 -1.23
C ARG A 29 16.99 7.13 -0.73
N ARG A 30 16.00 7.67 -0.01
CA ARG A 30 16.00 9.06 0.47
C ARG A 30 16.89 9.26 1.69
N THR A 31 17.01 8.26 2.57
CA THR A 31 17.95 8.33 3.69
C THR A 31 19.41 8.17 3.26
N ARG A 32 19.68 7.56 2.09
CA ARG A 32 21.06 7.34 1.60
C ARG A 32 21.86 8.63 1.38
N VAL A 33 21.19 9.74 1.09
CA VAL A 33 21.83 11.07 0.93
C VAL A 33 22.39 11.57 2.26
N ALA A 34 21.71 11.26 3.37
CA ALA A 34 22.21 11.50 4.72
C ALA A 34 23.15 10.34 5.11
N THR A 35 24.42 10.41 4.68
CA THR A 35 25.44 9.38 4.95
C THR A 35 25.59 9.03 6.44
N LEU A 36 25.34 10.00 7.34
CA LEU A 36 25.31 9.81 8.79
C LEU A 36 24.28 10.76 9.41
N PHE A 37 23.55 10.30 10.43
CA PHE A 37 22.66 11.15 11.22
C PHE A 37 23.34 11.57 12.53
N PRO A 38 23.18 12.85 12.96
CA PRO A 38 23.79 13.35 14.18
C PRO A 38 23.17 12.74 15.45
N ASN A 39 21.91 12.30 15.40
CA ASN A 39 21.22 11.59 16.48
C ASN A 39 19.99 10.84 15.93
N LYS A 40 19.36 10.02 16.78
CA LYS A 40 18.18 9.22 16.43
C LYS A 40 16.98 10.09 16.04
N GLU A 41 16.77 11.22 16.73
CA GLU A 41 15.64 12.14 16.46
C GLU A 41 15.72 12.78 15.08
N SER A 42 16.92 13.10 14.59
CA SER A 42 17.11 13.61 13.22
C SER A 42 16.78 12.56 12.16
N CYS A 43 17.11 11.28 12.41
CA CYS A 43 16.71 10.19 11.54
C CYS A 43 15.18 9.99 11.55
N LEU A 44 14.58 9.97 12.74
CA LEU A 44 13.14 9.82 12.91
C LEU A 44 12.38 10.91 12.16
N ARG A 45 12.77 12.18 12.32
CA ARG A 45 12.14 13.32 11.63
C ARG A 45 12.15 13.17 10.11
N LEU A 46 13.28 12.78 9.52
CA LEU A 46 13.38 12.57 8.08
C LEU A 46 12.49 11.40 7.62
N VAL A 47 12.53 10.28 8.32
CA VAL A 47 11.72 9.11 7.95
C VAL A 47 10.23 9.43 8.06
N THR A 48 9.81 10.12 9.13
CA THR A 48 8.41 10.56 9.30
C THR A 48 7.98 11.47 8.16
N SER A 49 8.78 12.49 7.80
CA SER A 49 8.42 13.39 6.70
C SER A 49 8.29 12.66 5.36
N ILE A 50 9.13 11.66 5.10
CA ILE A 50 9.04 10.82 3.89
C ILE A 50 7.73 10.01 3.88
N VAL A 51 7.36 9.44 5.02
CA VAL A 51 6.14 8.62 5.13
C VAL A 51 4.89 9.50 5.01
N GLU A 52 4.91 10.71 5.57
CA GLU A 52 3.85 11.70 5.42
C GLU A 52 3.62 12.08 3.94
N GLU A 53 4.69 12.39 3.20
CA GLU A 53 4.60 12.70 1.76
C GLU A 53 3.99 11.52 0.97
N ILE A 54 4.47 10.30 1.22
CA ILE A 54 3.93 9.10 0.56
C ILE A 54 2.46 8.87 0.95
N HIS A 55 2.10 9.14 2.21
CA HIS A 55 0.73 9.02 2.68
C HIS A 55 -0.19 9.98 1.94
N GLU A 56 0.20 11.25 1.79
CA GLU A 56 -0.56 12.25 1.02
C GLU A 56 -0.76 11.80 -0.45
N GLU A 57 0.29 11.29 -1.10
CA GLU A 57 0.19 10.72 -2.44
C GLU A 57 -0.81 9.55 -2.51
N TRP A 58 -0.80 8.67 -1.52
CA TRP A 58 -1.71 7.52 -1.48
C TRP A 58 -3.16 7.93 -1.22
N MET A 59 -3.37 8.98 -0.42
CA MET A 59 -4.69 9.54 -0.15
C MET A 59 -5.29 10.24 -1.36
N ALA A 60 -4.48 10.93 -2.15
CA ALA A 60 -4.91 11.57 -3.41
C ALA A 60 -5.03 10.58 -4.58
N GLY A 61 -4.35 9.43 -4.49
CA GLY A 61 -4.27 8.43 -5.56
C GLY A 61 -5.44 7.45 -5.63
N ARG A 62 -5.27 6.40 -6.46
CA ARG A 62 -6.24 5.31 -6.56
C ARG A 62 -6.19 4.42 -5.33
N LYS A 63 -7.38 4.09 -4.78
CA LYS A 63 -7.52 3.15 -3.66
C LYS A 63 -6.85 1.81 -3.97
N TYR A 64 -5.92 1.39 -3.10
CA TYR A 64 -5.18 0.13 -3.29
C TYR A 64 -6.07 -1.10 -3.10
N LEU A 65 -6.97 -1.08 -2.12
CA LEU A 65 -8.02 -2.07 -1.92
C LEU A 65 -9.38 -1.40 -2.12
N SER A 66 -10.19 -1.96 -3.02
CA SER A 66 -11.55 -1.50 -3.28
C SER A 66 -12.49 -2.33 -2.42
N ILE A 67 -12.79 -1.86 -1.22
CA ILE A 67 -13.87 -2.44 -0.42
C ILE A 67 -15.15 -2.01 -1.15
N PRO A 68 -16.00 -2.94 -1.64
CA PRO A 68 -17.30 -2.54 -2.12
C PRO A 68 -18.00 -1.86 -0.95
N ASP A 69 -18.47 -0.62 -1.17
CA ASP A 69 -19.32 0.04 -0.19
C ASP A 69 -20.46 -0.92 0.15
N THR A 70 -20.88 -0.94 1.42
CA THR A 70 -22.00 -1.78 1.87
C THR A 70 -23.31 -1.21 1.32
N ASP A 71 -23.39 -1.05 0.00
CA ASP A 71 -24.65 -0.92 -0.72
C ASP A 71 -25.18 -2.35 -0.89
N GLU A 72 -26.28 -2.63 -0.21
CA GLU A 72 -27.01 -3.91 -0.21
C GLU A 72 -27.43 -4.38 -1.63
N ASN A 73 -27.15 -3.60 -2.68
CA ASN A 73 -27.58 -3.83 -4.05
C ASN A 73 -26.45 -3.82 -5.10
N ALA A 74 -25.18 -3.87 -4.70
CA ALA A 74 -24.09 -3.98 -5.67
C ALA A 74 -23.99 -5.42 -6.20
N GLU A 75 -24.71 -5.72 -7.29
CA GLU A 75 -24.50 -6.93 -8.09
C GLU A 75 -23.01 -7.09 -8.39
N LEU A 76 -22.41 -8.15 -7.83
CA LEU A 76 -21.02 -8.49 -8.09
C LEU A 76 -20.87 -8.68 -9.61
N PRO A 77 -19.98 -7.95 -10.30
CA PRO A 77 -19.81 -8.12 -11.73
C PRO A 77 -19.38 -9.56 -12.00
N ILE A 78 -20.28 -10.30 -12.65
CA ILE A 78 -20.05 -11.66 -13.14
C ILE A 78 -18.86 -11.56 -14.09
N TYR A 79 -17.69 -12.01 -13.65
CA TYR A 79 -16.52 -12.12 -14.52
C TYR A 79 -16.87 -13.10 -15.65
N ARG A 80 -17.21 -12.54 -16.81
CA ARG A 80 -17.34 -13.23 -18.09
C ARG A 80 -16.01 -13.95 -18.37
N LYS A 81 -15.96 -15.25 -18.07
CA LYS A 81 -15.00 -16.16 -18.70
C LYS A 81 -15.40 -16.30 -20.16
N GLU A 82 -14.93 -15.38 -20.98
CA GLU A 82 -14.76 -15.64 -22.41
C GLU A 82 -13.28 -15.62 -22.71
N VAL A 83 -12.68 -16.80 -22.69
CA VAL A 83 -11.46 -17.07 -23.44
C VAL A 83 -11.71 -18.40 -24.14
N ALA A 84 -12.00 -18.29 -25.44
CA ALA A 84 -11.85 -19.37 -26.40
C ALA A 84 -10.35 -19.56 -26.69
#